data_AF-A0A520S836-F1
#
_entry.id   AF-A0A520S836-F1
#
_cell.length_a   1.000
_cell.length_b   1.000
_cell.length_c   1.000
_cell.angle_alpha   90.00
_cell.angle_beta   90.00
_cell.angle_gamma   90.00
#
_symmetry.space_group_name_H-M   'P 1'
#
loop_
_entity.id
_entity.type
_entity.pdbx_description
1 polymer ?
#
loop_
_entity_poly.entity_id
_entity_poly.type
_entity_poly.pdbx_seq_one_letter_code
_entity_poly.pdbx_strand_id
1 'polypeptide(L)'
;MSSLYPAESNHLVSSESLRSGDALFLGAFTSHSPPINSSTLSEDSLESNSAHCVGCVAARFDREHTYAEIKRLYVDEDYRGHGLAKTLMAEIESGILEKGVNCARLEMGIYQPEADALYRSMGYREIPPFGDYLLDPLSQFLEKSPLSR
;
A
#
# COMPACT_ATOMS: atom_id res chain seq x y z
N MET A 1 -4.21 21.76 6.93
CA MET A 1 -4.57 20.33 7.01
C MET A 1 -4.14 19.83 8.38
N SER A 2 -5.06 19.81 9.35
CA SER A 2 -4.80 19.09 10.61
C SER A 2 -4.84 17.60 10.30
N SER A 3 -3.77 16.90 10.61
CA SER A 3 -3.76 15.44 10.53
C SER A 3 -4.90 14.89 11.38
N LEU A 4 -5.77 14.08 10.79
CA LEU A 4 -6.85 13.38 11.49
C LEU A 4 -6.31 12.39 12.54
N TYR A 5 -5.02 12.10 12.52
CA TYR A 5 -4.35 11.17 13.42
C TYR A 5 -3.19 11.84 14.17
N PRO A 6 -3.01 11.56 15.47
CA PRO A 6 -1.81 11.90 16.22
C PRO A 6 -0.57 11.31 15.54
N ALA A 7 0.58 11.99 15.63
CA ALA A 7 1.84 11.47 15.10
C ALA A 7 2.24 10.12 15.76
N GLU A 8 1.72 9.85 16.95
CA GLU A 8 1.93 8.62 17.73
C GLU A 8 1.29 7.37 17.10
N SER A 9 0.35 7.52 16.17
CA SER A 9 -0.21 6.39 15.38
C SER A 9 0.72 5.93 14.25
N ASN A 10 1.84 6.62 14.02
CA ASN A 10 2.82 6.20 13.02
C ASN A 10 3.70 5.07 13.57
N HIS A 11 3.38 3.83 13.20
CA HIS A 11 4.25 2.68 13.41
C HIS A 11 5.48 2.77 12.48
N LEU A 12 6.45 3.61 12.87
CA LEU A 12 7.72 3.80 12.17
C LEU A 12 8.61 2.57 12.34
N VAL A 13 9.20 2.11 11.25
CA VAL A 13 10.17 1.02 11.23
C VAL A 13 11.59 1.57 11.20
N SER A 14 12.53 0.87 11.83
CA SER A 14 13.94 1.24 11.79
C SER A 14 14.53 1.02 10.38
N SER A 15 15.53 1.82 10.00
CA SER A 15 16.20 1.63 8.71
C SER A 15 16.97 0.30 8.58
N GLU A 16 17.28 -0.34 9.71
CA GLU A 16 17.91 -1.65 9.76
C GLU A 16 16.92 -2.77 9.42
N SER A 17 15.70 -2.73 9.99
CA SER A 17 14.61 -3.65 9.65
C SER A 17 14.20 -3.54 8.17
N LEU A 18 14.32 -2.36 7.56
CA LEU A 18 14.12 -2.20 6.12
C LEU A 18 15.20 -2.92 5.29
N ARG A 19 16.44 -3.02 5.80
CA ARG A 19 17.56 -3.67 5.10
C ARG A 19 17.58 -5.18 5.30
N SER A 20 16.99 -5.70 6.38
CA SER A 20 16.94 -7.14 6.67
C SER A 20 16.04 -7.93 5.72
N GLY A 21 15.28 -7.25 4.83
CA GLY A 21 14.35 -7.90 3.92
C GLY A 21 13.00 -8.22 4.56
N ASP A 22 12.70 -7.60 5.70
CA ASP A 22 11.40 -7.68 6.37
C ASP A 22 10.40 -6.65 5.83
N ALA A 23 10.68 -6.10 4.65
CA ALA A 23 9.74 -5.32 3.88
C ALA A 23 9.81 -5.64 2.39
N LEU A 24 8.68 -5.50 1.72
CA LEU A 24 8.55 -5.53 0.27
C LEU A 24 7.93 -4.20 -0.19
N PHE A 25 8.49 -3.60 -1.23
CA PHE A 25 8.01 -2.35 -1.79
C PHE A 25 7.77 -2.53 -3.28
N LEU A 26 6.58 -2.18 -3.73
CA LEU A 26 6.23 -2.17 -5.14
C LEU A 26 5.85 -0.76 -5.55
N GLY A 27 6.32 -0.35 -6.72
CA GLY A 27 5.93 0.88 -7.39
C GLY A 27 5.42 0.57 -8.79
N ALA A 28 4.35 1.23 -9.19
CA ALA A 28 3.87 1.26 -10.55
C ALA A 28 4.40 2.51 -11.24
N PHE A 29 5.02 2.35 -12.40
CA PHE A 29 5.67 3.43 -13.12
C PHE A 29 5.17 3.53 -14.56
N THR A 30 5.06 4.76 -15.07
CA THR A 30 4.75 5.03 -16.47
C THR A 30 5.94 5.66 -17.18
N SER A 31 6.06 5.37 -18.48
CA SER A 31 7.08 5.97 -19.35
C SER A 31 6.67 7.34 -19.92
N HIS A 32 5.46 7.81 -19.62
CA HIS A 32 4.91 9.07 -20.11
C HIS A 32 4.50 9.96 -18.93
N SER A 33 4.98 11.22 -18.93
CA SER A 33 4.43 12.26 -18.05
C SER A 33 2.94 12.47 -18.36
N PRO A 34 2.11 12.80 -17.36
CA PRO A 34 0.70 13.12 -17.59
C PRO A 34 0.56 14.27 -18.60
N PRO A 35 -0.56 14.34 -19.35
CA PRO A 35 -0.79 15.43 -20.30
C PRO A 35 -0.74 16.77 -19.54
N ILE A 36 0.27 17.57 -19.83
CA ILE A 36 0.46 18.89 -19.23
C ILE A 36 -0.69 19.78 -19.70
N ASN A 37 -1.55 20.20 -18.78
CA ASN A 37 -2.54 21.24 -19.06
C ASN A 37 -1.77 22.55 -19.36
N SER A 38 -1.89 23.03 -20.59
CA SER A 38 -1.03 24.08 -21.15
C SER A 38 -1.23 25.44 -20.46
N SER A 39 -0.26 25.88 -19.66
CA SER A 39 0.06 27.31 -19.51
C SER A 39 1.41 27.64 -18.86
N THR A 40 2.38 26.72 -18.80
CA THR A 40 3.73 27.06 -18.33
C THR A 40 4.77 26.29 -19.13
N LEU A 41 5.24 26.88 -20.21
CA LEU A 41 6.46 26.44 -20.91
C LEU A 41 7.65 27.00 -20.11
N SER A 42 8.43 26.12 -19.50
CA SER A 42 9.80 26.44 -19.11
C SER A 42 10.74 25.58 -19.94
N GLU A 43 11.52 26.25 -20.78
CA GLU A 43 12.59 25.71 -21.62
C GLU A 43 13.75 25.25 -20.73
N ASP A 44 13.72 24.00 -20.27
CA ASP A 44 14.89 23.29 -19.77
C ASP A 44 14.61 21.77 -19.77
N SER A 45 14.36 21.22 -20.96
CA SER A 45 14.13 19.78 -21.16
C SER A 45 15.45 19.05 -21.31
N LEU A 46 16.18 18.88 -20.20
CA LEU A 46 17.10 17.76 -20.07
C LEU A 46 16.24 16.51 -19.91
N GLU A 47 16.20 15.66 -20.94
CA GLU A 47 15.48 14.38 -20.97
C GLU A 47 16.00 13.45 -19.86
N SER A 48 15.50 13.64 -18.65
CA SER A 48 15.52 12.62 -17.62
C SER A 48 14.50 11.58 -18.04
N ASN A 49 14.95 10.43 -18.50
CA ASN A 49 14.13 9.24 -18.78
C ASN A 49 13.59 8.65 -17.46
N SER A 50 13.03 9.51 -16.60
CA SER A 50 12.59 9.21 -15.26
C SER A 50 11.19 8.64 -15.33
N ALA A 51 11.11 7.32 -15.17
CA ALA A 51 9.87 6.62 -14.94
C ALA A 51 9.04 7.34 -13.86
N HIS A 52 7.83 7.77 -14.20
CA HIS A 52 6.96 8.50 -13.28
C HIS A 52 6.20 7.49 -12.41
N CYS A 53 6.37 7.57 -11.09
CA CYS A 53 5.67 6.68 -10.15
C CYS A 53 4.22 7.14 -9.99
N VAL A 54 3.28 6.27 -10.38
CA VAL A 54 1.83 6.53 -10.38
C VAL A 54 1.07 5.71 -9.33
N GLY A 55 1.78 4.86 -8.59
CA GLY A 55 1.20 4.10 -7.50
C GLY A 55 2.24 3.29 -6.75
N CYS A 56 1.93 2.90 -5.53
CA CYS A 56 2.80 2.09 -4.70
C CYS A 56 2.03 1.26 -3.69
N VAL A 57 2.69 0.24 -3.16
CA VAL A 57 2.24 -0.52 -2.00
C VAL A 57 3.46 -1.11 -1.29
N ALA A 58 3.36 -1.26 0.03
CA ALA A 58 4.37 -1.90 0.83
C ALA A 58 3.78 -3.04 1.66
N ALA A 59 4.59 -4.05 1.95
CA ALA A 59 4.30 -5.07 2.95
C ALA A 59 5.44 -5.14 3.96
N ARG A 60 5.12 -5.22 5.25
CA ARG A 60 6.07 -5.47 6.34
C ARG A 60 5.85 -6.89 6.86
N PHE A 61 6.91 -7.66 7.05
CA PHE A 61 6.79 -9.03 7.54
C PHE A 61 6.90 -9.07 9.07
N ASP A 62 5.91 -9.68 9.71
CA ASP A 62 5.98 -10.11 11.10
C ASP A 62 6.30 -11.61 11.12
N ARG A 63 7.59 -11.93 11.30
CA ARG A 63 8.10 -13.30 11.23
C ARG A 63 7.69 -14.14 12.44
N GLU A 64 7.51 -13.51 13.59
CA GLU A 64 7.12 -14.17 14.84
C GLU A 64 5.67 -14.65 14.76
N HIS A 65 4.78 -13.77 14.29
CA HIS A 65 3.35 -14.05 14.19
C HIS A 65 2.92 -14.56 12.81
N THR A 66 3.85 -14.71 11.88
CA THR A 66 3.67 -15.33 10.55
C THR A 66 2.64 -14.65 9.64
N TYR A 67 2.62 -13.31 9.62
CA TYR A 67 1.80 -12.53 8.70
C TYR A 67 2.60 -11.39 8.05
N ALA A 68 2.06 -10.85 6.95
CA ALA A 68 2.56 -9.62 6.35
C ALA A 68 1.54 -8.50 6.49
N GLU A 69 1.97 -7.36 7.01
CA GLU A 69 1.17 -6.16 7.14
C GLU A 69 1.29 -5.31 5.86
N ILE A 70 0.21 -5.21 5.09
CA ILE A 70 0.15 -4.33 3.93
C ILE A 70 -0.12 -2.91 4.39
N LYS A 71 0.68 -1.97 3.87
CA LYS A 71 0.61 -0.55 4.21
C LYS A 71 0.86 0.30 2.97
N ARG A 72 0.44 1.57 3.04
CA ARG A 72 0.80 2.61 2.06
C ARG A 72 0.42 2.24 0.63
N LEU A 73 -0.72 1.57 0.44
CA LEU A 73 -1.32 1.42 -0.88
C LEU A 73 -1.80 2.81 -1.35
N TYR A 74 -1.27 3.26 -2.47
CA TYR A 74 -1.65 4.54 -3.08
C TYR A 74 -1.64 4.42 -4.59
N VAL A 75 -2.59 5.08 -5.24
CA VAL A 75 -2.63 5.26 -6.69
C VAL A 75 -2.95 6.73 -6.97
N ASP A 76 -2.16 7.31 -7.87
CA ASP A 76 -2.33 8.66 -8.37
C ASP A 76 -3.71 8.85 -8.99
N GLU A 77 -4.34 10.00 -8.75
CA GLU A 77 -5.74 10.27 -9.11
C GLU A 77 -6.00 10.13 -10.60
N ASP A 78 -5.05 10.56 -11.43
CA ASP A 78 -5.16 10.50 -12.90
C ASP A 78 -5.08 9.06 -13.43
N TYR A 79 -4.68 8.10 -12.59
CA TYR A 79 -4.50 6.68 -12.92
C TYR A 79 -5.47 5.76 -12.17
N ARG A 80 -6.43 6.32 -11.42
CA ARG A 80 -7.50 5.55 -10.75
C ARG A 80 -8.53 5.04 -11.76
N GLY A 81 -9.31 4.05 -11.35
CA GLY A 81 -10.34 3.44 -12.22
C GLY A 81 -9.82 2.48 -13.29
N HIS A 82 -8.51 2.23 -13.35
CA HIS A 82 -7.87 1.32 -14.31
C HIS A 82 -7.42 -0.01 -13.67
N GLY A 83 -7.90 -0.31 -12.46
CA GLY A 83 -7.56 -1.55 -11.75
C GLY A 83 -6.15 -1.57 -11.15
N LEU A 84 -5.39 -0.47 -11.21
CA LEU A 84 -3.99 -0.45 -10.76
C LEU A 84 -3.81 -0.83 -9.29
N ALA A 85 -4.70 -0.39 -8.40
CA ALA A 85 -4.66 -0.78 -6.99
C ALA A 85 -4.83 -2.30 -6.80
N LYS A 86 -5.70 -2.92 -7.59
CA LYS A 86 -5.91 -4.37 -7.58
C LYS A 86 -4.67 -5.11 -8.10
N THR A 87 -4.03 -4.59 -9.15
CA THR A 87 -2.77 -5.14 -9.66
C THR A 87 -1.66 -5.05 -8.63
N LEU A 88 -1.44 -3.88 -8.02
CA LEU A 88 -0.46 -3.70 -6.95
C LEU A 88 -0.71 -4.66 -5.77
N MET A 89 -1.98 -4.84 -5.39
CA MET A 89 -2.35 -5.79 -4.34
C MET A 89 -2.09 -7.25 -4.73
N ALA A 90 -2.41 -7.67 -5.96
CA ALA A 90 -2.13 -9.03 -6.41
C ALA A 90 -0.61 -9.33 -6.45
N GLU A 91 0.19 -8.35 -6.90
CA GLU A 91 1.64 -8.47 -6.95
C GLU A 91 2.26 -8.48 -5.54
N ILE A 92 1.78 -7.64 -4.60
CA ILE A 92 2.29 -7.65 -3.23
C ILE A 92 1.91 -8.96 -2.51
N GLU A 93 0.69 -9.48 -2.72
CA GLU A 93 0.26 -10.78 -2.18
C GLU A 93 1.13 -11.93 -2.72
N SER A 94 1.45 -11.89 -4.03
CA SER A 94 2.36 -12.86 -4.66
C SER A 94 3.77 -12.79 -4.05
N GLY A 95 4.30 -11.58 -3.86
CA GLY A 95 5.59 -11.38 -3.19
C GLY A 95 5.59 -11.83 -1.73
N ILE A 96 4.47 -11.67 -1.01
CA ILE A 96 4.30 -12.18 0.36
C ILE A 96 4.37 -13.72 0.37
N LEU A 97 3.66 -14.38 -0.55
CA LEU A 97 3.70 -15.84 -0.72
C LEU A 97 5.11 -16.35 -1.04
N GLU A 98 5.84 -15.68 -1.91
CA GLU A 98 7.23 -16.02 -2.26
C GLU A 98 8.19 -15.91 -1.07
N LYS A 99 7.86 -15.08 -0.07
CA LYS A 99 8.60 -14.97 1.19
C LYS A 99 8.16 -15.99 2.24
N GLY A 100 7.31 -16.96 1.86
CA GLY A 100 6.86 -18.06 2.71
C GLY A 100 5.76 -17.70 3.69
N VAL A 101 5.09 -16.56 3.51
CA VAL A 101 4.00 -16.09 4.36
C VAL A 101 2.68 -16.22 3.61
N ASN A 102 1.66 -16.76 4.26
CA ASN A 102 0.36 -17.06 3.64
C ASN A 102 -0.81 -16.26 4.26
N CYS A 103 -0.49 -15.22 5.01
CA CYS A 103 -1.45 -14.36 5.68
C CYS A 103 -1.08 -12.90 5.46
N ALA A 104 -2.00 -12.12 4.88
CA ALA A 104 -1.87 -10.68 4.79
C ALA A 104 -2.89 -10.00 5.69
N ARG A 105 -2.44 -8.99 6.44
CA ARG A 105 -3.27 -8.13 7.28
C ARG A 105 -3.07 -6.68 6.89
N LEU A 106 -4.07 -5.85 7.14
CA LEU A 106 -3.97 -4.40 6.96
C LEU A 106 -4.84 -3.67 7.97
N GLU A 107 -4.46 -2.43 8.23
CA GLU A 107 -5.26 -1.44 8.93
C GLU A 107 -5.66 -0.37 7.92
N MET A 108 -6.88 0.13 8.02
CA MET A 108 -7.36 1.26 7.23
C MET A 108 -8.35 2.10 8.02
N GLY A 109 -8.37 3.41 7.74
CA GLY A 109 -9.39 4.30 8.30
C GLY A 109 -10.78 4.03 7.71
N ILE A 110 -11.83 4.18 8.52
CA ILE A 110 -13.22 3.87 8.14
C ILE A 110 -13.81 4.77 7.03
N TYR A 111 -13.20 5.92 6.74
CA TYR A 111 -13.69 6.90 5.76
C TYR A 111 -13.17 6.67 4.33
N GLN A 112 -12.86 5.42 3.97
CA GLN A 112 -12.30 5.06 2.65
C GLN A 112 -13.14 3.95 1.99
N PRO A 113 -14.36 4.26 1.49
CA PRO A 113 -15.28 3.25 0.97
C PRO A 113 -14.73 2.52 -0.27
N GLU A 114 -13.93 3.18 -1.10
CA GLU A 114 -13.28 2.57 -2.26
C GLU A 114 -12.26 1.52 -1.85
N ALA A 115 -11.51 1.75 -0.77
CA ALA A 115 -10.55 0.80 -0.22
C ALA A 115 -11.27 -0.42 0.39
N ASP A 116 -12.35 -0.20 1.15
CA ASP A 116 -13.15 -1.29 1.72
C ASP A 116 -13.72 -2.19 0.61
N ALA A 117 -14.32 -1.60 -0.43
CA ALA A 117 -14.84 -2.33 -1.58
C ALA A 117 -13.74 -3.11 -2.31
N LEU A 118 -12.56 -2.50 -2.51
CA LEU A 118 -11.40 -3.16 -3.10
C LEU A 118 -11.01 -4.41 -2.29
N TYR A 119 -10.71 -4.26 -1.00
CA TYR A 119 -10.23 -5.36 -0.16
C TYR A 119 -11.26 -6.49 -0.04
N ARG A 120 -12.54 -6.16 0.19
CA ARG A 120 -13.61 -7.16 0.24
C ARG A 120 -13.75 -7.92 -1.09
N SER A 121 -13.63 -7.24 -2.22
CA SER A 121 -13.64 -7.89 -3.55
C SER A 121 -12.47 -8.85 -3.76
N MET A 122 -11.36 -8.65 -3.03
CA MET A 122 -10.17 -9.50 -3.07
C MET A 122 -10.20 -10.63 -2.02
N GLY A 123 -11.27 -10.72 -1.22
CA GLY A 123 -11.47 -11.77 -0.23
C GLY A 123 -10.99 -11.45 1.17
N TYR A 124 -10.59 -10.21 1.44
CA TYR A 124 -10.27 -9.77 2.81
C TYR A 124 -11.51 -9.76 3.69
N ARG A 125 -11.32 -10.09 4.96
CA ARG A 125 -12.36 -10.17 5.99
C ARG A 125 -11.94 -9.38 7.21
N GLU A 126 -12.92 -8.85 7.92
CA GLU A 126 -12.67 -8.08 9.13
C GLU A 126 -12.14 -8.97 10.27
N ILE A 127 -11.15 -8.46 10.99
CA ILE A 127 -10.56 -9.09 12.17
C ILE A 127 -10.44 -8.08 13.32
N PRO A 128 -10.24 -8.54 14.56
CA PRO A 128 -9.82 -7.65 15.66
C PRO A 128 -8.47 -6.98 15.37
N PRO A 129 -8.10 -5.91 16.13
CA PRO A 129 -6.77 -5.32 16.07
C PRO A 129 -5.65 -6.37 16.23
N PHE A 130 -4.51 -6.14 15.57
CA PHE A 130 -3.36 -7.04 15.58
C PHE A 130 -2.05 -6.29 15.82
N GLY A 131 -0.99 -7.01 16.18
CA GLY A 131 0.31 -6.39 16.48
C GLY A 131 0.18 -5.36 17.62
N ASP A 132 0.72 -4.16 17.39
CA ASP A 132 0.69 -3.06 18.36
C ASP A 132 -0.55 -2.15 18.23
N TYR A 133 -1.48 -2.47 17.32
CA TYR A 133 -2.69 -1.66 17.14
C TYR A 133 -3.65 -1.84 18.32
N LEU A 134 -4.11 -0.72 18.85
CA LEU A 134 -5.21 -0.68 19.81
C LEU A 134 -6.54 -0.52 19.07
N LEU A 135 -7.64 -0.84 19.76
CA LEU A 135 -8.97 -0.62 19.23
C LEU A 135 -9.21 0.90 19.09
N ASP A 136 -9.33 1.37 17.86
CA ASP A 136 -9.71 2.74 17.51
C ASP A 136 -11.02 2.70 16.71
N PRO A 137 -12.08 3.43 17.12
CA PRO A 137 -13.35 3.47 16.38
C PRO A 137 -13.22 4.05 14.96
N LEU A 138 -12.11 4.67 14.62
CA LEU A 138 -11.82 5.20 13.28
C LEU A 138 -10.96 4.27 12.42
N SER A 139 -10.57 3.11 12.94
CA SER A 139 -9.78 2.10 12.23
C SER A 139 -10.54 0.81 12.04
N GLN A 140 -10.30 0.15 10.91
CA GLN A 140 -10.78 -1.18 10.59
C GLN A 140 -9.58 -2.05 10.21
N PHE A 141 -9.62 -3.30 10.66
CA PHE A 141 -8.55 -4.27 10.43
C PHE A 141 -9.08 -5.40 9.56
N LEU A 142 -8.35 -5.71 8.50
CA LEU A 142 -8.74 -6.76 7.56
C LEU A 142 -7.63 -7.80 7.42
N GLU A 143 -8.01 -9.05 7.16
CA GLU A 143 -7.13 -10.18 6.90
C GLU A 143 -7.57 -10.96 5.65
N LYS A 144 -6.60 -11.43 4.89
CA LYS A 144 -6.78 -12.49 3.90
C LYS A 144 -5.83 -13.64 4.22
N SER A 145 -6.41 -14.79 4.55
CA SER A 145 -5.72 -16.02 4.89
C SER A 145 -6.58 -17.23 4.53
N PRO A 146 -6.08 -18.22 3.77
CA PRO A 146 -4.79 -18.20 3.09
C PRO A 146 -4.77 -17.18 1.94
N LEU A 147 -3.59 -16.67 1.60
CA LEU A 147 -3.35 -16.04 0.31
C LEU A 147 -3.43 -17.09 -0.80
N SER A 148 -3.87 -16.66 -1.98
CA SER A 148 -4.02 -17.50 -3.16
C SER A 148 -3.24 -16.88 -4.31
N ARG A 149 -2.56 -17.72 -5.10
CA ARG A 149 -1.97 -17.32 -6.39
C ARG A 149 -3.05 -17.08 -7.45
#